data_AF-A0A955G9B2-F1
#
_entry.id   AF-A0A955G9B2-F1
#
_cell.length_a   1.000
_cell.length_b   1.000
_cell.length_c   1.000
_cell.angle_alpha   90.00
_cell.angle_beta   90.00
_cell.angle_gamma   90.00
#
_symmetry.space_group_name_H-M   'P 1'
#
loop_
_entity.id
_entity.type
_entity.pdbx_description
1 polymer ?
#
loop_
_entity_poly.entity_id
_entity_poly.type
_entity_poly.pdbx_seq_one_letter_code
_entity_poly.pdbx_strand_id
1 'polypeptide(L)'
;MAIVSRQTALTKVFGDPQKRAVKKLQKRVVEVNALADKYKKMKMPELRKQTAVLKERLAKKSVTLDDVLPDAFALVREMADRIIGERHYDVQLMGAMVLHDGNVAELKTGEGKTLMSTLASYLNALEGKGVHVVTVNDYLAQRDAGWMGQVFDNLGLSTGVVINDASFVYDKDYENEAHTDPRMKKLRPVSRKEAYLADITYGTNNEFGFDYLRDNMVNEVDLVRQRELNFAIVDEVDSILIDEARTPL
;
A
#
# COMPACT_ATOMS: atom_id res chain seq x y z
N MET A 1 -39.76 -27.86 -12.36
CA MET A 1 -39.66 -27.41 -10.95
C MET A 1 -38.21 -27.00 -10.72
N ALA A 2 -37.90 -25.69 -10.71
CA ALA A 2 -36.52 -25.24 -10.58
C ALA A 2 -36.03 -25.50 -9.16
N ILE A 3 -34.95 -26.25 -9.01
CA ILE A 3 -34.28 -26.48 -7.72
C ILE A 3 -33.69 -25.15 -7.29
N VAL A 4 -34.42 -24.42 -6.44
CA VAL A 4 -33.90 -23.18 -5.82
C VAL A 4 -32.83 -23.63 -4.83
N SER A 5 -31.57 -23.35 -5.13
CA SER A 5 -30.48 -23.64 -4.19
C SER A 5 -30.68 -22.82 -2.91
N ARG A 6 -30.23 -23.35 -1.75
CA ARG A 6 -30.29 -22.62 -0.47
C ARG A 6 -29.69 -21.21 -0.59
N GLN A 7 -28.64 -21.05 -1.40
CA GLN A 7 -28.03 -19.75 -1.68
C GLN A 7 -29.00 -18.81 -2.41
N THR A 8 -29.69 -19.26 -3.46
CA THR A 8 -30.67 -18.46 -4.19
C THR A 8 -31.88 -18.07 -3.32
N ALA A 9 -32.30 -18.95 -2.41
CA ALA A 9 -33.36 -18.66 -1.44
C ALA A 9 -32.93 -17.63 -0.39
N LEU A 10 -31.73 -17.78 0.18
CA LEU A 10 -31.15 -16.83 1.14
C LEU A 10 -30.89 -15.46 0.51
N THR A 11 -30.39 -15.40 -0.72
CA THR A 11 -30.18 -14.14 -1.46
C THR A 11 -31.49 -13.42 -1.77
N LYS A 12 -32.60 -14.15 -1.99
CA LYS A 12 -33.93 -13.55 -2.17
C LYS A 12 -34.49 -12.92 -0.89
N VAL A 13 -34.17 -13.47 0.27
CA VAL A 13 -34.68 -13.01 1.58
C VAL A 13 -33.78 -11.95 2.20
N PHE A 14 -32.46 -12.08 2.09
CA PHE A 14 -31.47 -11.21 2.74
C PHE A 14 -30.72 -10.27 1.78
N GLY A 15 -30.96 -10.40 0.47
CA GLY A 15 -30.22 -9.68 -0.56
C GLY A 15 -28.86 -10.32 -0.86
N ASP A 16 -28.17 -9.76 -1.86
CA ASP A 16 -26.82 -10.19 -2.26
C ASP A 16 -25.77 -9.50 -1.38
N PRO A 17 -25.02 -10.25 -0.54
CA PRO A 17 -24.01 -9.69 0.35
C PRO A 17 -22.92 -8.90 -0.40
N GLN A 18 -22.53 -9.34 -1.59
CA GLN A 18 -21.51 -8.65 -2.39
C GLN A 18 -22.04 -7.31 -2.90
N LYS A 19 -23.29 -7.26 -3.38
CA LYS A 19 -23.92 -5.98 -3.77
C LYS A 19 -24.02 -5.02 -2.58
N ARG A 20 -24.28 -5.53 -1.38
CA ARG A 20 -24.33 -4.70 -0.16
C ARG A 20 -22.96 -4.14 0.21
N ALA A 21 -21.91 -4.97 0.14
CA ALA A 21 -20.54 -4.55 0.38
C ALA A 21 -20.10 -3.47 -0.64
N VAL A 22 -20.31 -3.73 -1.93
CA VAL A 22 -20.05 -2.77 -3.02
C VAL A 22 -20.78 -1.45 -2.79
N LYS A 23 -22.05 -1.49 -2.40
CA LYS A 23 -22.83 -0.27 -2.12
C LYS A 23 -22.26 0.53 -0.94
N LYS A 24 -21.69 -0.13 0.09
CA LYS A 24 -21.01 0.55 1.21
C LYS A 24 -19.75 1.26 0.70
N LEU A 25 -18.94 0.58 -0.11
CA LEU A 25 -17.73 1.15 -0.72
C LEU A 25 -18.06 2.33 -1.63
N GLN A 26 -19.09 2.22 -2.47
CA GLN A 26 -19.54 3.32 -3.33
C GLN A 26 -19.94 4.57 -2.54
N LYS A 27 -20.56 4.43 -1.36
CA LYS A 27 -20.85 5.57 -0.49
C LYS A 27 -19.57 6.25 0.00
N ARG A 28 -18.56 5.47 0.42
CA ARG A 28 -17.25 6.00 0.81
C ARG A 28 -16.52 6.67 -0.36
N VAL A 29 -16.66 6.16 -1.58
CA VAL A 29 -16.14 6.82 -2.78
C VAL A 29 -16.76 8.20 -2.98
N VAL A 30 -18.07 8.36 -2.73
CA VAL A 30 -18.72 9.68 -2.78
C VAL A 30 -18.11 10.64 -1.75
N GLU A 31 -17.82 10.18 -0.53
CA GLU A 31 -17.13 10.98 0.50
C GLU A 31 -15.74 11.43 0.04
N VAL A 32 -14.94 10.52 -0.56
CA VAL A 32 -13.62 10.84 -1.13
C VAL A 32 -13.76 11.86 -2.28
N ASN A 33 -14.70 11.63 -3.20
CA ASN A 33 -14.92 12.49 -4.37
C ASN A 33 -15.36 13.91 -3.96
N ALA A 34 -16.15 14.04 -2.89
CA ALA A 34 -16.56 15.34 -2.36
C ALA A 34 -15.38 16.18 -1.85
N LEU A 35 -14.24 15.56 -1.55
CA LEU A 35 -13.01 16.25 -1.11
C LEU A 35 -12.09 16.64 -2.27
N ALA A 36 -12.40 16.27 -3.51
CA ALA A 36 -11.54 16.55 -4.67
C ALA A 36 -11.24 18.06 -4.81
N ASP A 37 -12.27 18.91 -4.74
CA ASP A 37 -12.10 20.36 -4.86
C ASP A 37 -11.28 20.97 -3.72
N LYS A 38 -11.36 20.40 -2.51
CA LYS A 38 -10.57 20.83 -1.34
C LYS A 38 -9.08 20.67 -1.64
N TYR A 39 -8.65 19.47 -2.03
CA TYR A 39 -7.24 19.16 -2.27
C TYR A 39 -6.72 19.77 -3.57
N LYS A 40 -7.55 19.83 -4.63
CA LYS A 40 -7.19 20.47 -5.90
C LYS A 40 -6.84 21.96 -5.74
N LYS A 41 -7.52 22.68 -4.84
CA LYS A 41 -7.23 24.10 -4.56
C LYS A 41 -5.95 24.33 -3.76
N MET A 42 -5.46 23.32 -3.03
CA MET A 42 -4.25 23.45 -2.23
C MET A 42 -3.01 23.54 -3.12
N LYS A 43 -2.05 24.39 -2.72
CA LYS A 43 -0.73 24.45 -3.36
C LYS A 43 0.15 23.30 -2.87
N MET A 44 1.20 22.96 -3.61
CA MET A 44 2.12 21.88 -3.22
C MET A 44 2.62 21.99 -1.78
N PRO A 45 3.10 23.14 -1.28
CA PRO A 45 3.53 23.25 0.13
C PRO A 45 2.42 22.98 1.16
N GLU A 46 1.15 23.21 0.81
CA GLU A 46 0.00 22.94 1.67
C GLU A 46 -0.36 21.45 1.64
N LEU A 47 -0.32 20.83 0.46
CA LEU A 47 -0.54 19.38 0.29
C LEU A 47 0.50 18.57 1.07
N ARG A 48 1.79 18.92 0.98
CA ARG A 48 2.86 18.22 1.71
C ARG A 48 2.69 18.28 3.24
N LYS A 49 1.97 19.28 3.76
CA LYS A 49 1.67 19.42 5.20
C LYS A 49 0.50 18.56 5.66
N GLN A 50 -0.34 18.05 4.75
CA GLN A 50 -1.57 17.35 5.13
C GLN A 50 -1.30 16.03 5.85
N THR A 51 -0.19 15.34 5.57
CA THR A 51 0.20 14.14 6.32
C THR A 51 0.36 14.43 7.83
N ALA A 52 0.97 15.56 8.19
CA ALA A 52 1.10 15.95 9.59
C ALA A 52 -0.27 16.26 10.23
N VAL A 53 -1.16 16.92 9.48
CA VAL A 53 -2.55 17.20 9.93
C VAL A 53 -3.33 15.91 10.18
N LEU A 54 -3.19 14.91 9.30
CA LEU A 54 -3.84 13.61 9.46
C LEU A 54 -3.27 12.82 10.64
N LYS A 55 -1.94 12.80 10.81
CA LYS A 55 -1.29 12.18 11.98
C LYS A 55 -1.72 12.86 13.29
N GLU A 56 -1.81 14.19 13.33
CA GLU A 56 -2.32 14.93 14.50
C GLU A 56 -3.79 14.58 14.79
N ARG A 57 -4.62 14.43 13.76
CA ARG A 57 -6.01 14.02 13.92
C ARG A 57 -6.11 12.59 14.48
N LEU A 58 -5.28 11.66 14.01
CA LEU A 58 -5.20 10.27 14.49
C LEU A 58 -4.66 10.15 15.92
N ALA A 59 -3.88 11.12 16.41
CA ALA A 59 -3.40 11.13 17.79
C ALA A 59 -4.53 11.29 18.83
N LYS A 60 -5.74 11.68 18.40
CA LYS A 60 -6.93 11.76 19.26
C LYS A 60 -7.49 10.37 19.51
N LYS A 61 -7.66 9.99 20.79
CA LYS A 61 -8.08 8.63 21.22
C LYS A 61 -9.32 8.04 20.53
N SER A 62 -10.22 8.86 20.00
CA SER A 62 -11.47 8.42 19.38
C SER A 62 -11.44 8.39 17.85
N VAL A 63 -10.31 8.74 17.23
CA VAL A 63 -10.18 8.82 15.77
C VAL A 63 -9.43 7.58 15.29
N THR A 64 -10.00 6.90 14.30
CA THR A 64 -9.40 5.72 13.65
C THR A 64 -8.94 6.03 12.23
N LEU A 65 -8.26 5.06 11.61
CA LEU A 65 -7.92 5.14 10.18
C LEU A 65 -9.17 5.31 9.31
N ASP A 66 -10.28 4.65 9.64
CA ASP A 66 -11.57 4.79 8.94
C ASP A 66 -12.14 6.22 8.96
N ASP A 67 -11.86 6.98 10.02
CA ASP A 67 -12.33 8.35 10.16
C ASP A 67 -11.55 9.33 9.28
N VAL A 68 -10.27 9.04 9.02
CA VAL A 68 -9.40 9.86 8.17
C VAL A 68 -9.28 9.34 6.74
N LEU A 69 -9.79 8.14 6.46
CA LEU A 69 -9.72 7.48 5.15
C LEU A 69 -10.17 8.38 4.00
N PRO A 70 -11.33 9.09 4.07
CA PRO A 70 -11.74 9.94 2.96
C PRO A 70 -10.72 11.03 2.61
N ASP A 71 -10.15 11.69 3.63
CA ASP A 71 -9.13 12.72 3.48
C ASP A 71 -7.81 12.13 2.97
N ALA A 72 -7.37 11.01 3.55
CA ALA A 72 -6.14 10.33 3.15
C ALA A 72 -6.18 9.89 1.68
N PHE A 73 -7.29 9.29 1.25
CA PHE A 73 -7.46 8.82 -0.13
C PHE A 73 -7.56 9.99 -1.11
N ALA A 74 -8.29 11.06 -0.77
CA ALA A 74 -8.38 12.24 -1.62
C ALA A 74 -7.01 12.93 -1.77
N LEU A 75 -6.23 13.00 -0.70
CA LEU A 75 -4.88 13.56 -0.69
C LEU A 75 -3.91 12.75 -1.57
N VAL A 76 -3.86 11.42 -1.39
CA VAL A 76 -3.00 10.54 -2.21
C VAL A 76 -3.39 10.64 -3.68
N ARG A 77 -4.69 10.63 -3.98
CA ARG A 77 -5.21 10.74 -5.34
C ARG A 77 -4.83 12.05 -6.02
N GLU A 78 -4.86 13.17 -5.28
CA GLU A 78 -4.38 14.47 -5.77
C GLU A 78 -2.85 14.49 -5.95
N MET A 79 -2.11 13.88 -5.03
CA MET A 79 -0.65 13.82 -5.12
C MET A 79 -0.19 12.98 -6.31
N ALA A 80 -0.80 11.81 -6.53
CA ALA A 80 -0.49 10.95 -7.67
C ALA A 80 -0.75 11.67 -9.01
N ASP A 81 -1.89 12.35 -9.13
CA ASP A 81 -2.24 13.13 -10.33
C ASP A 81 -1.17 14.20 -10.63
N ARG A 82 -0.70 14.92 -9.60
CA ARG A 82 0.32 15.97 -9.78
C ARG A 82 1.74 15.47 -10.05
N ILE A 83 2.13 14.36 -9.41
CA ILE A 83 3.53 13.90 -9.41
C ILE A 83 3.79 12.93 -10.54
N ILE A 84 2.88 11.97 -10.77
CA ILE A 84 3.06 10.92 -11.77
C ILE A 84 2.05 11.02 -12.92
N GLY A 85 1.13 12.00 -12.90
CA GLY A 85 0.14 12.19 -13.96
C GLY A 85 -0.97 11.14 -13.97
N GLU A 86 -1.07 10.34 -12.90
CA GLU A 86 -2.05 9.27 -12.80
C GLU A 86 -3.03 9.55 -11.67
N ARG A 87 -4.31 9.64 -12.04
CA ARG A 87 -5.40 9.84 -11.11
C ARG A 87 -6.12 8.52 -10.89
N HIS A 88 -6.26 8.10 -9.63
CA HIS A 88 -6.99 6.85 -9.34
C HIS A 88 -8.42 6.90 -9.88
N TYR A 89 -8.93 5.78 -10.37
CA TYR A 89 -10.34 5.58 -10.69
C TYR A 89 -11.15 5.21 -9.45
N ASP A 90 -12.47 5.39 -9.51
CA ASP A 90 -13.35 5.08 -8.39
C ASP A 90 -13.31 3.59 -8.00
N VAL A 91 -13.12 2.69 -8.98
CA VAL A 91 -12.91 1.25 -8.72
C VAL A 91 -11.61 0.97 -7.97
N GLN A 92 -10.57 1.77 -8.18
CA GLN A 92 -9.30 1.65 -7.45
C GLN A 92 -9.46 2.16 -6.01
N LEU A 93 -10.23 3.23 -5.78
CA LEU A 93 -10.60 3.64 -4.42
C LEU A 93 -11.31 2.52 -3.67
N MET A 94 -12.25 1.83 -4.32
CA MET A 94 -12.94 0.69 -3.72
C MET A 94 -11.97 -0.47 -3.43
N GLY A 95 -11.10 -0.81 -4.38
CA GLY A 95 -10.08 -1.84 -4.19
C GLY A 95 -9.18 -1.56 -3.00
N ALA A 96 -8.74 -0.31 -2.84
CA ALA A 96 -7.89 0.08 -1.72
C ALA A 96 -8.61 0.03 -0.36
N MET A 97 -9.91 0.34 -0.32
CA MET A 97 -10.72 0.15 0.90
C MET A 97 -10.83 -1.34 1.25
N VAL A 98 -10.97 -2.22 0.26
CA VAL A 98 -10.99 -3.68 0.47
C VAL A 98 -9.64 -4.16 1.04
N LEU A 99 -8.52 -3.64 0.53
CA LEU A 99 -7.18 -3.94 1.08
C LEU A 99 -7.04 -3.44 2.52
N HIS A 100 -7.49 -2.22 2.82
CA HIS A 100 -7.48 -1.68 4.19
C HIS A 100 -8.34 -2.51 5.15
N ASP A 101 -9.49 -3.01 4.70
CA ASP A 101 -10.36 -3.91 5.45
C ASP A 101 -9.74 -5.32 5.66
N GLY A 102 -8.52 -5.58 5.16
CA GLY A 102 -7.83 -6.86 5.31
C GLY A 102 -8.33 -7.97 4.37
N ASN A 103 -8.94 -7.61 3.25
CA ASN A 103 -9.53 -8.55 2.29
C ASN A 103 -8.78 -8.55 0.95
N VAL A 104 -9.07 -9.56 0.12
CA VAL A 104 -8.55 -9.66 -1.25
C VAL A 104 -9.39 -8.80 -2.19
N ALA A 105 -8.75 -7.81 -2.82
CA ALA A 105 -9.35 -7.00 -3.87
C ALA A 105 -9.07 -7.63 -5.25
N GLU A 106 -10.08 -8.30 -5.83
CA GLU A 106 -9.96 -8.86 -7.18
C GLU A 106 -10.15 -7.77 -8.24
N LEU A 107 -9.05 -7.33 -8.83
CA LEU A 107 -9.03 -6.44 -10.00
C LEU A 107 -8.41 -7.17 -11.18
N LYS A 108 -8.99 -7.00 -12.37
CA LYS A 108 -8.46 -7.57 -13.60
C LYS A 108 -7.08 -6.98 -13.93
N THR A 109 -6.26 -7.72 -14.67
CA THR A 109 -4.99 -7.21 -15.19
C THR A 109 -5.21 -5.93 -15.98
N GLY A 110 -4.37 -4.92 -15.73
CA GLY A 110 -4.49 -3.60 -16.36
C GLY A 110 -5.36 -2.59 -15.62
N GLU A 111 -6.07 -2.98 -14.57
CA GLU A 111 -6.89 -2.05 -13.74
C GLU A 111 -6.05 -1.18 -12.77
N GLY A 112 -4.72 -1.28 -12.83
CA GLY A 112 -3.79 -0.44 -12.05
C GLY A 112 -3.67 -0.81 -10.57
N LYS A 113 -3.44 -2.11 -10.26
CA LYS A 113 -3.20 -2.61 -8.88
C LYS A 113 -2.06 -1.84 -8.17
N THR A 114 -0.96 -1.57 -8.89
CA THR A 114 0.20 -0.81 -8.36
C THR A 114 -0.18 0.58 -7.90
N LEU A 115 -0.93 1.34 -8.70
CA LEU A 115 -1.39 2.67 -8.32
C LEU A 115 -2.41 2.57 -7.17
N MET A 116 -3.35 1.62 -7.25
CA MET A 116 -4.39 1.40 -6.25
C MET A 116 -3.83 1.11 -4.85
N SER A 117 -2.77 0.29 -4.74
CA SER A 117 -2.20 -0.07 -3.44
C SER A 117 -1.64 1.14 -2.68
N THR A 118 -1.22 2.21 -3.37
CA THR A 118 -0.70 3.43 -2.71
C THR A 118 -1.66 4.07 -1.72
N LEU A 119 -2.97 3.98 -1.98
CA LEU A 119 -4.01 4.53 -1.12
C LEU A 119 -4.04 3.80 0.23
N ALA A 120 -4.05 2.46 0.20
CA ALA A 120 -4.04 1.62 1.38
C ALA A 120 -2.69 1.68 2.10
N SER A 121 -1.58 1.66 1.37
CA SER A 121 -0.23 1.79 1.94
C SER A 121 -0.07 3.11 2.69
N TYR A 122 -0.45 4.24 2.08
CA TYR A 122 -0.38 5.55 2.73
C TYR A 122 -1.22 5.61 4.00
N LEU A 123 -2.49 5.19 3.93
CA LEU A 123 -3.41 5.26 5.06
C LEU A 123 -2.87 4.47 6.26
N ASN A 124 -2.50 3.21 6.06
CA ASN A 124 -2.01 2.34 7.14
C ASN A 124 -0.62 2.76 7.64
N ALA A 125 0.21 3.37 6.79
CA ALA A 125 1.51 3.91 7.19
C ALA A 125 1.40 5.14 8.11
N LEU A 126 0.23 5.80 8.19
CA LEU A 126 0.03 6.94 9.11
C LEU A 126 0.21 6.56 10.58
N GLU A 127 0.04 5.30 10.95
CA GLU A 127 0.28 4.82 12.32
C GLU A 127 1.77 4.70 12.67
N GLY A 128 2.68 4.79 11.69
CA GLY A 128 4.14 4.72 11.92
C GLY A 128 4.67 3.33 12.28
N LYS A 129 3.83 2.29 12.24
CA LYS A 129 4.20 0.90 12.53
C LYS A 129 4.74 0.14 11.32
N GLY A 130 4.56 0.70 10.12
CA GLY A 130 5.05 0.13 8.88
C GLY A 130 4.01 -0.60 8.06
N VAL A 131 4.27 -0.61 6.74
CA VAL A 131 3.52 -1.37 5.75
C VAL A 131 4.49 -2.13 4.85
N HIS A 132 4.27 -3.43 4.68
CA HIS A 132 4.98 -4.23 3.70
C HIS A 132 4.15 -4.35 2.42
N VAL A 133 4.76 -4.10 1.27
CA VAL A 133 4.15 -4.37 -0.05
C VAL A 133 4.93 -5.52 -0.68
N VAL A 134 4.30 -6.69 -0.71
CA VAL A 134 4.89 -7.93 -1.20
C VAL A 134 4.59 -8.07 -2.69
N THR A 135 5.64 -8.29 -3.48
CA THR A 135 5.58 -8.50 -4.94
C THR A 135 6.21 -9.84 -5.29
N VAL A 136 6.05 -10.29 -6.53
CA VAL A 136 6.52 -11.62 -6.97
C VAL A 136 8.00 -11.69 -7.34
N ASN A 137 8.69 -10.56 -7.53
CA ASN A 137 10.12 -10.56 -7.82
C ASN A 137 10.82 -9.21 -7.53
N ASP A 138 12.15 -9.27 -7.45
CA ASP A 138 13.03 -8.14 -7.12
C ASP A 138 12.89 -6.95 -8.07
N TYR A 139 12.63 -7.19 -9.36
CA TYR A 139 12.44 -6.12 -10.33
C TYR A 139 11.15 -5.35 -10.07
N LEU A 140 10.03 -6.05 -9.83
CA LEU A 140 8.74 -5.41 -9.52
C LEU A 140 8.81 -4.66 -8.20
N ALA A 141 9.44 -5.22 -7.17
CA ALA A 141 9.66 -4.53 -5.89
C ALA A 141 10.38 -3.19 -6.10
N GLN A 142 11.49 -3.18 -6.83
CA GLN A 142 12.26 -1.97 -7.10
C GLN A 142 11.53 -0.99 -8.02
N ARG A 143 10.94 -1.47 -9.11
CA ARG A 143 10.20 -0.65 -10.07
C ARG A 143 9.05 0.07 -9.37
N ASP A 144 8.27 -0.65 -8.58
CA ASP A 144 7.06 -0.11 -7.95
C ASP A 144 7.41 0.84 -6.82
N ALA A 145 8.42 0.51 -6.01
CA ALA A 145 8.94 1.42 -4.99
C ALA A 145 9.53 2.70 -5.58
N GLY A 146 10.32 2.59 -6.65
CA GLY A 146 10.91 3.74 -7.34
C GLY A 146 9.86 4.63 -8.02
N TRP A 147 8.80 4.03 -8.54
CA TRP A 147 7.71 4.74 -9.18
C TRP A 147 6.75 5.38 -8.17
N MET A 148 6.18 4.59 -7.25
CA MET A 148 5.21 5.07 -6.25
C MET A 148 5.87 5.82 -5.10
N GLY A 149 7.16 5.58 -4.83
CA GLY A 149 7.95 6.30 -3.82
C GLY A 149 7.98 7.81 -4.03
N GLN A 150 7.84 8.27 -5.28
CA GLN A 150 7.71 9.71 -5.59
C GLN A 150 6.46 10.33 -4.94
N VAL A 151 5.35 9.58 -4.92
CA VAL A 151 4.10 10.02 -4.29
C VAL A 151 4.26 10.06 -2.78
N PHE A 152 4.85 9.01 -2.19
CA PHE A 152 5.09 8.93 -0.75
C PHE A 152 6.07 9.98 -0.24
N ASP A 153 7.19 10.22 -0.93
CA ASP A 153 8.17 11.27 -0.58
C ASP A 153 7.52 12.66 -0.57
N ASN A 154 6.69 12.96 -1.58
CA ASN A 154 5.97 14.22 -1.62
C ASN A 154 4.92 14.34 -0.50
N LEU A 155 4.46 13.22 0.07
CA LEU A 155 3.60 13.18 1.25
C LEU A 155 4.40 13.06 2.56
N GLY A 156 5.74 13.10 2.50
CA GLY A 156 6.60 13.01 3.68
C GLY A 156 6.68 11.62 4.30
N LEU A 157 6.42 10.57 3.54
CA LEU A 157 6.64 9.17 3.93
C LEU A 157 7.83 8.59 3.17
N SER A 158 8.60 7.77 3.86
CA SER A 158 9.77 7.07 3.33
C SER A 158 9.38 5.72 2.71
N THR A 159 10.09 5.32 1.65
CA THR A 159 9.86 4.05 0.94
C THR A 159 11.16 3.25 0.89
N GLY A 160 11.17 2.06 1.48
CA GLY A 160 12.27 1.10 1.47
C GLY A 160 12.04 -0.03 0.48
N VAL A 161 13.12 -0.72 0.10
CA VAL A 161 13.10 -1.90 -0.76
C VAL A 161 14.02 -2.97 -0.18
N VAL A 162 13.54 -4.20 -0.12
CA VAL A 162 14.31 -5.38 0.28
C VAL A 162 14.28 -6.43 -0.85
N ILE A 163 15.46 -6.75 -1.38
CA ILE A 163 15.68 -7.78 -2.41
C ILE A 163 16.82 -8.71 -1.98
N ASN A 164 17.07 -9.81 -2.68
CA ASN A 164 17.99 -10.86 -2.22
C ASN A 164 19.33 -10.34 -1.65
N ASP A 165 20.12 -9.65 -2.48
CA ASP A 165 21.48 -9.21 -2.11
C ASP A 165 21.61 -7.71 -1.82
N ALA A 166 20.50 -6.96 -1.79
CA ALA A 166 20.56 -5.51 -1.59
C ALA A 166 19.31 -4.94 -0.91
N SER A 167 19.45 -3.72 -0.41
CA SER A 167 18.34 -2.95 0.11
C SER A 167 18.49 -1.50 -0.30
N PHE A 168 17.36 -0.84 -0.51
CA PHE A 168 17.32 0.54 -0.98
C PHE A 168 16.31 1.37 -0.21
N VAL A 169 16.47 2.69 -0.29
CA VAL A 169 15.39 3.64 -0.01
C VAL A 169 15.19 4.54 -1.22
N TYR A 170 13.96 4.96 -1.45
CA TYR A 170 13.68 6.02 -2.40
C TYR A 170 14.28 7.34 -1.87
N ASP A 171 15.08 7.98 -2.71
CA ASP A 171 15.74 9.25 -2.45
C ASP A 171 15.73 10.07 -3.75
N LYS A 172 14.90 11.12 -3.77
CA LYS A 172 14.71 11.97 -4.96
C LYS A 172 16.00 12.66 -5.44
N ASP A 173 16.95 12.87 -4.53
CA ASP A 173 18.18 13.60 -4.76
C ASP A 173 19.33 12.66 -5.16
N TYR A 174 19.13 11.34 -5.08
CA TYR A 174 20.08 10.33 -5.52
C TYR A 174 19.94 10.01 -7.02
N GLU A 175 21.03 9.56 -7.63
CA GLU A 175 21.06 9.03 -9.00
C GLU A 175 21.86 7.72 -9.01
N ASN A 176 21.17 6.60 -9.19
CA ASN A 176 21.75 5.27 -9.21
C ASN A 176 22.19 4.90 -10.63
N GLU A 177 23.48 5.04 -10.91
CA GLU A 177 24.07 4.71 -12.22
C GLU A 177 24.05 3.20 -12.52
N ALA A 178 23.86 2.34 -11.51
CA ALA A 178 23.72 0.89 -11.71
C ALA A 178 22.36 0.49 -12.31
N HIS A 179 21.37 1.41 -12.35
CA HIS A 179 20.07 1.16 -12.94
C HIS A 179 19.85 1.92 -14.25
N THR A 180 19.40 1.17 -15.26
CA THR A 180 19.01 1.73 -16.56
C THR A 180 17.55 2.19 -16.58
N ASP A 181 16.65 1.55 -15.82
CA ASP A 181 15.26 1.98 -15.69
C ASP A 181 15.18 3.31 -14.91
N PRO A 182 14.63 4.39 -15.50
CA PRO A 182 14.50 5.69 -14.84
C PRO A 182 13.77 5.64 -13.50
N ARG A 183 12.82 4.71 -13.33
CA ARG A 183 12.04 4.55 -12.09
C ARG A 183 12.92 4.09 -10.93
N MET A 184 13.97 3.33 -11.22
CA MET A 184 14.85 2.73 -10.22
C MET A 184 16.10 3.61 -9.94
N LYS A 185 16.31 4.68 -10.71
CA LYS A 185 17.46 5.58 -10.51
C LYS A 185 17.44 6.31 -9.16
N LYS A 186 16.26 6.48 -8.56
CA LYS A 186 16.10 7.13 -7.26
C LYS A 186 16.23 6.18 -6.08
N LEU A 187 16.68 4.94 -6.30
CA LEU A 187 16.89 3.96 -5.24
C LEU A 187 18.33 4.03 -4.73
N ARG A 188 18.51 4.59 -3.54
CA ARG A 188 19.80 4.70 -2.85
C ARG A 188 20.08 3.44 -2.04
N PRO A 189 21.25 2.78 -2.20
CA PRO A 189 21.60 1.62 -1.40
C PRO A 189 21.66 1.94 0.11
N VAL A 190 21.14 1.04 0.94
CA VAL A 190 21.09 1.15 2.40
C VAL A 190 21.30 -0.20 3.08
N SER A 191 21.44 -0.17 4.41
CA SER A 191 21.35 -1.41 5.20
C SER A 191 19.93 -2.00 5.18
N ARG A 192 19.84 -3.32 5.37
CA ARG A 192 18.54 -4.02 5.48
C ARG A 192 17.64 -3.41 6.57
N LYS A 193 18.25 -3.08 7.72
CA LYS A 193 17.55 -2.46 8.86
C LYS A 193 16.99 -1.08 8.52
N GLU A 194 17.75 -0.24 7.79
CA GLU A 194 17.27 1.06 7.33
C GLU A 194 16.07 0.94 6.37
N ALA A 195 16.07 -0.06 5.47
CA ALA A 195 14.93 -0.30 4.58
C ALA A 195 13.64 -0.71 5.32
N TYR A 196 13.75 -1.46 6.41
CA TYR A 196 12.59 -1.81 7.27
C TYR A 196 12.10 -0.66 8.16
N LEU A 197 12.96 0.33 8.42
CA LEU A 197 12.58 1.53 9.17
C LEU A 197 11.77 2.53 8.33
N ALA A 198 11.79 2.40 6.99
CA ALA A 198 10.97 3.22 6.11
C ALA A 198 9.47 3.04 6.40
N ASP A 199 8.63 4.05 6.20
CA ASP A 199 7.18 3.96 6.49
C ASP A 199 6.50 2.84 5.69
N ILE A 200 6.96 2.62 4.45
CA ILE A 200 6.49 1.57 3.54
C ILE A 200 7.71 0.82 2.99
N THR A 201 7.70 -0.52 3.03
CA THR A 201 8.79 -1.36 2.54
C THR A 201 8.27 -2.30 1.45
N TYR A 202 8.82 -2.21 0.24
CA TYR A 202 8.55 -3.14 -0.85
C TYR A 202 9.54 -4.31 -0.81
N GLY A 203 9.10 -5.50 -1.19
CA GLY A 203 9.98 -6.66 -1.26
C GLY A 203 9.30 -7.87 -1.86
N THR A 204 9.97 -9.01 -1.79
CA THR A 204 9.40 -10.30 -2.16
C THR A 204 9.01 -11.09 -0.91
N ASN A 205 8.09 -12.03 -1.05
CA ASN A 205 7.70 -12.95 0.01
C ASN A 205 8.91 -13.71 0.59
N ASN A 206 9.82 -14.14 -0.30
CA ASN A 206 11.04 -14.83 0.10
C ASN A 206 11.92 -13.96 1.00
N GLU A 207 12.16 -12.69 0.64
CA GLU A 207 13.01 -11.81 1.44
C GLU A 207 12.41 -11.49 2.81
N PHE A 208 11.11 -11.17 2.85
CA PHE A 208 10.42 -10.97 4.13
C PHE A 208 10.47 -12.23 5.00
N GLY A 209 10.28 -13.41 4.42
CA GLY A 209 10.37 -14.68 5.12
C GLY A 209 11.77 -14.99 5.65
N PHE A 210 12.80 -14.88 4.80
CA PHE A 210 14.19 -15.16 5.19
C PHE A 210 14.73 -14.14 6.19
N ASP A 211 14.35 -12.87 6.11
CA ASP A 211 14.71 -11.89 7.14
C ASP A 211 14.07 -12.24 8.48
N TYR A 212 12.80 -12.66 8.50
CA TYR A 212 12.16 -13.13 9.73
C TYR A 212 12.89 -14.34 10.33
N LEU A 213 13.25 -15.33 9.51
CA LEU A 213 14.02 -16.49 9.97
C LEU A 213 15.42 -16.09 10.49
N ARG A 214 16.12 -15.20 9.78
CA ARG A 214 17.44 -14.69 10.18
C ARG A 214 17.37 -13.91 11.50
N ASP A 215 16.33 -13.10 11.69
CA ASP A 215 16.12 -12.35 12.93
C ASP A 215 15.88 -13.26 14.14
N ASN A 216 15.34 -14.47 13.94
CA ASN A 216 15.19 -15.46 15.00
C ASN A 216 16.46 -16.31 15.26
N MET A 217 17.53 -16.09 14.49
CA MET A 217 18.82 -16.77 14.65
C MET A 217 19.93 -15.87 15.21
N VAL A 218 19.71 -14.55 15.31
CA VAL A 218 20.70 -13.63 15.86
C VAL A 218 20.66 -13.61 17.40
N ASN A 219 21.83 -13.42 18.02
CA ASN A 219 21.97 -13.41 19.48
C ASN A 219 21.86 -12.00 20.10
N GLU A 220 21.80 -10.95 19.27
CA GLU A 220 21.79 -9.55 19.71
C GLU A 220 20.62 -8.81 19.06
N VAL A 221 19.88 -8.04 19.88
CA VAL A 221 18.69 -7.29 19.42
C VAL A 221 19.06 -6.25 18.36
N ASP A 222 20.28 -5.69 18.42
CA ASP A 222 20.73 -4.70 17.45
C ASP A 222 20.93 -5.28 16.04
N LEU A 223 21.11 -6.60 15.93
CA LEU A 223 21.25 -7.32 14.66
C LEU A 223 19.91 -7.70 14.02
N VAL A 224 18.79 -7.54 14.74
CA VAL A 224 17.44 -7.71 14.20
C VAL A 224 17.18 -6.65 13.13
N ARG A 225 16.68 -7.10 11.99
CA ARG A 225 16.48 -6.30 10.78
C ARG A 225 15.06 -5.77 10.68
N GLN A 226 14.08 -6.63 10.91
CA GLN A 226 12.66 -6.29 10.85
C GLN A 226 12.22 -5.51 12.09
N ARG A 227 11.03 -4.95 11.99
CA ARG A 227 10.26 -4.41 13.12
C ARG A 227 8.95 -5.19 13.27
N GLU A 228 8.06 -4.73 14.14
CA GLU A 228 6.74 -5.31 14.35
C GLU A 228 5.99 -5.57 13.02
N LEU A 229 5.46 -6.79 12.87
CA LEU A 229 4.66 -7.19 11.71
C LEU A 229 3.26 -6.57 11.82
N ASN A 230 3.04 -5.44 11.15
CA ASN A 230 1.81 -4.66 11.30
C ASN A 230 0.79 -4.85 10.16
N PHE A 231 1.16 -4.49 8.92
CA PHE A 231 0.25 -4.56 7.77
C PHE A 231 1.03 -4.98 6.51
N ALA A 232 0.46 -5.90 5.74
CA ALA A 232 1.05 -6.36 4.49
C ALA A 232 0.01 -6.39 3.36
N ILE A 233 0.37 -5.83 2.21
CA ILE A 233 -0.38 -5.95 0.95
C ILE A 233 0.38 -6.94 0.08
N VAL A 234 -0.26 -8.02 -0.32
CA VAL A 234 0.34 -9.04 -1.20
C VAL A 234 -0.20 -8.85 -2.61
N ASP A 235 0.65 -8.42 -3.54
CA ASP A 235 0.33 -8.41 -4.97
C ASP A 235 0.46 -9.83 -5.54
N GLU A 236 -0.37 -10.14 -6.55
CA GLU A 236 -0.52 -11.50 -7.09
C GLU A 236 -0.69 -12.57 -5.98
N VAL A 237 -1.65 -12.31 -5.09
CA VAL A 237 -1.92 -13.09 -3.86
C VAL A 237 -2.14 -14.57 -4.11
N ASP A 238 -2.72 -14.95 -5.25
CA ASP A 238 -2.91 -16.33 -5.68
C ASP A 238 -1.57 -17.02 -5.94
N SER A 239 -0.67 -16.36 -6.66
CA SER A 239 0.68 -16.88 -6.92
C SER A 239 1.45 -17.09 -5.62
N ILE A 240 1.42 -16.10 -4.71
CA ILE A 240 2.22 -16.13 -3.49
C ILE A 240 1.60 -17.03 -2.40
N LEU A 241 0.32 -16.84 -2.07
CA LEU A 241 -0.31 -17.51 -0.93
C LEU A 241 -0.95 -18.88 -1.26
N ILE A 242 -1.02 -19.26 -2.54
CA ILE A 242 -1.58 -20.56 -2.95
C ILE A 242 -0.54 -21.40 -3.68
N ASP A 243 0.16 -20.85 -4.67
CA ASP A 243 1.09 -21.64 -5.49
C ASP A 243 2.48 -21.76 -4.85
N GLU A 244 3.10 -20.66 -4.47
CA GLU A 244 4.43 -20.66 -3.82
C GLU A 244 4.37 -21.24 -2.40
N ALA A 245 3.29 -20.99 -1.67
CA ALA A 245 3.07 -21.51 -0.31
C ALA A 245 3.03 -23.05 -0.20
N ARG A 246 3.09 -23.78 -1.32
CA ARG A 246 3.20 -25.25 -1.34
C ARG A 246 4.60 -25.74 -0.94
N THR A 247 5.62 -24.90 -1.03
CA THR A 247 6.99 -25.22 -0.62
C THR A 247 7.36 -24.35 0.58
N PRO A 248 7.73 -24.95 1.72
CA PRO A 248 8.22 -24.18 2.86
C PRO A 248 9.47 -23.36 2.51
N LEU A 249 9.58 -22.19 3.15
CA LEU A 249 10.79 -21.36 3.16
C LEU A 249 11.93 -22.01 3.96
#